data_AF-A0A929AMM7-F1
#
_entry.id   AF-A0A929AMM7-F1
#
_cell.length_a   1.000
_cell.length_b   1.000
_cell.length_c   1.000
_cell.angle_alpha   90.00
_cell.angle_beta   90.00
_cell.angle_gamma   90.00
#
_symmetry.space_group_name_H-M   'P 1'
#
loop_
_entity.id
_entity.type
_entity.pdbx_description
1 polymer ?
#
loop_
_entity_poly.entity_id
_entity_poly.type
_entity_poly.pdbx_seq_one_letter_code
_entity_poly.pdbx_strand_id
1 'polypeptide(L)'
;MRAFGLKLTPMPLYLIYPDEPEAYQTTTEYFLGDSVLVAPVVEAGGYRRVYLPGENWWERETGKIYSGSQHLDLYVLIEQVPVFVKAGAILPLQPVSLRVGTTSRDSLILEVYAGEWGIGNRCDR
;
A
#
# COMPACT_ATOMS: atom_id res chain seq x y z
N MET A 1 24.74 -4.77 11.92
CA MET A 1 23.66 -3.77 12.03
C MET A 1 22.34 -4.47 11.74
N ARG A 2 21.45 -4.61 12.74
CA ARG A 2 20.09 -5.12 12.51
C ARG A 2 19.32 -4.02 11.79
N ALA A 3 18.80 -4.31 10.60
CA ALA A 3 17.90 -3.39 9.91
C ALA A 3 16.66 -3.18 10.79
N PHE A 4 16.35 -1.92 11.06
CA PHE A 4 15.19 -1.50 11.82
C PHE A 4 13.93 -1.80 10.98
N GLY A 5 13.15 -2.79 11.42
CA GLY A 5 11.69 -2.69 11.46
C GLY A 5 10.83 -2.80 10.20
N LEU A 6 11.34 -2.79 8.97
CA LEU A 6 10.46 -3.06 7.80
C LEU A 6 10.11 -4.55 7.74
N LYS A 7 8.97 -4.91 8.35
CA LYS A 7 8.35 -6.22 8.19
C LYS A 7 7.88 -6.36 6.75
N LEU A 8 8.68 -7.03 5.92
CA LEU A 8 8.31 -7.44 4.55
C LEU A 8 7.32 -8.62 4.54
N THR A 9 6.81 -9.02 5.71
CA THR A 9 5.76 -10.02 5.83
C THR A 9 4.40 -9.39 5.52
N PRO A 10 3.56 -10.01 4.68
CA PRO A 10 2.17 -9.61 4.53
C PRO A 10 1.50 -9.47 5.91
N MET A 11 1.02 -8.28 6.23
CA MET A 11 0.33 -8.01 7.51
C MET A 11 -1.16 -7.88 7.25
N PRO A 12 -2.02 -8.66 7.94
CA PRO A 12 -3.46 -8.48 7.83
C PRO A 12 -3.90 -7.13 8.41
N LEU A 13 -5.02 -6.60 7.91
CA LEU A 13 -5.47 -5.25 8.21
C LEU A 13 -5.69 -5.02 9.72
N TYR A 14 -6.28 -5.99 10.42
CA TYR A 14 -6.60 -5.87 11.85
C TYR A 14 -5.37 -5.69 12.76
N LEU A 15 -4.15 -6.00 12.29
CA LEU A 15 -2.93 -5.72 13.07
C LEU A 15 -2.55 -4.24 13.03
N ILE A 16 -2.94 -3.51 11.98
CA ILE A 16 -2.65 -2.09 11.80
C ILE A 16 -3.84 -1.24 12.23
N TYR A 17 -5.07 -1.71 11.99
CA TYR A 17 -6.32 -1.05 12.35
C TYR A 17 -7.16 -1.95 13.28
N PRO A 18 -6.71 -2.19 14.53
CA PRO A 18 -7.39 -3.08 15.47
C PRO A 18 -8.74 -2.53 15.96
N ASP A 19 -8.97 -1.22 15.82
CA ASP A 19 -10.21 -0.56 16.25
C ASP A 19 -11.29 -0.54 15.16
N GLU A 20 -10.98 -1.03 13.95
CA GLU A 20 -11.92 -1.08 12.82
C GLU A 20 -12.45 -2.51 12.63
N PRO A 21 -13.74 -2.80 12.93
CA PRO A 21 -14.30 -4.15 12.82
C PRO A 21 -14.18 -4.75 11.42
N GLU A 22 -14.30 -3.93 10.39
CA GLU A 22 -14.16 -4.30 8.98
C GLU A 22 -12.76 -4.89 8.69
N ALA A 23 -11.71 -4.44 9.38
CA ALA A 23 -10.35 -4.95 9.23
C ALA A 23 -10.20 -6.43 9.64
N TYR A 24 -11.08 -6.94 10.50
CA TYR A 24 -11.16 -8.36 10.87
C TYR A 24 -11.95 -9.20 9.87
N GLN A 25 -12.91 -8.58 9.18
CA GLN A 25 -13.77 -9.26 8.20
C GLN A 25 -13.06 -9.39 6.84
N THR A 26 -12.18 -8.45 6.53
CA THR A 26 -11.39 -8.44 5.30
C THR A 26 -10.16 -9.35 5.42
N THR A 27 -10.24 -10.53 4.79
CA THR A 27 -9.18 -11.56 4.85
C THR A 27 -8.33 -11.66 3.58
N THR A 28 -8.71 -10.95 2.53
CA THR A 28 -8.15 -11.06 1.16
C THR A 28 -7.34 -9.82 0.76
N GLU A 29 -6.91 -9.04 1.75
CA GLU A 29 -6.16 -7.78 1.62
C GLU A 29 -5.07 -7.78 2.68
N TYR A 30 -3.94 -7.16 2.37
CA TYR A 30 -2.83 -7.09 3.30
C TYR A 30 -1.96 -5.86 3.07
N PHE A 31 -1.25 -5.48 4.13
CA PHE A 31 -0.19 -4.49 4.08
C PHE A 31 1.15 -5.12 3.70
N LEU A 32 1.82 -4.49 2.73
CA LEU A 32 3.21 -4.73 2.39
C LEU A 32 4.05 -3.60 2.98
N GLY A 33 4.69 -3.87 4.12
CA GLY A 33 5.30 -2.83 4.94
C GLY A 33 4.24 -1.90 5.55
N ASP A 34 4.59 -0.64 5.77
CA ASP A 34 3.78 0.28 6.58
C ASP A 34 2.84 1.17 5.76
N SER A 35 2.95 1.16 4.43
CA SER A 35 2.34 2.19 3.58
C SER A 35 1.68 1.69 2.30
N VAL A 36 1.75 0.39 1.99
CA VAL A 36 1.19 -0.17 0.77
C VAL A 36 0.14 -1.22 1.13
N LEU A 37 -1.10 -1.03 0.68
CA LEU A 37 -2.17 -2.01 0.76
C LEU A 37 -2.32 -2.70 -0.59
N VAL A 38 -2.33 -4.03 -0.58
CA VAL A 38 -2.50 -4.87 -1.77
C VAL A 38 -3.79 -5.67 -1.63
N ALA A 39 -4.63 -5.63 -2.67
CA ALA A 39 -5.90 -6.33 -2.72
C ALA A 39 -5.96 -7.29 -3.92
N PRO A 40 -5.37 -8.49 -3.83
CA PRO A 40 -5.40 -9.47 -4.92
C PRO A 40 -6.83 -9.83 -5.34
N VAL A 41 -7.01 -10.13 -6.63
CA VAL A 41 -8.27 -10.68 -7.15
C VAL A 41 -8.28 -12.18 -6.87
N VAL A 42 -9.16 -12.61 -5.96
CA VAL A 42 -9.25 -14.00 -5.50
C VAL A 42 -10.51 -14.73 -6.01
N GLU A 43 -11.39 -14.01 -6.73
CA GLU A 43 -12.62 -14.53 -7.29
C GLU A 43 -12.66 -14.29 -8.80
N ALA A 44 -13.32 -15.18 -9.54
CA ALA A 44 -13.55 -15.00 -10.97
C ALA A 44 -14.66 -13.96 -11.22
N GLY A 45 -14.59 -13.25 -12.35
CA GLY A 45 -15.62 -12.31 -12.76
C GLY A 45 -15.15 -10.87 -12.93
N GLY A 46 -13.89 -10.57 -12.57
CA GLY A 46 -13.29 -9.25 -12.81
C GLY A 46 -13.83 -8.15 -11.92
N TYR A 47 -14.58 -8.47 -10.85
CA TYR A 47 -15.01 -7.51 -9.84
C TYR A 47 -14.29 -7.79 -8.52
N ARG A 48 -13.89 -6.71 -7.83
CA ARG A 48 -13.22 -6.79 -6.53
C ARG A 48 -13.75 -5.71 -5.59
N ARG A 49 -14.29 -6.15 -4.45
CA ARG A 49 -14.69 -5.26 -3.34
C ARG A 49 -13.53 -5.04 -2.37
N VAL A 50 -12.90 -3.88 -2.37
CA VAL A 50 -11.72 -3.57 -1.54
C VAL A 50 -12.11 -2.74 -0.32
N TYR A 51 -11.58 -3.05 0.87
CA TYR A 51 -11.71 -2.19 2.04
C TYR A 51 -10.48 -1.31 2.21
N LEU A 52 -10.69 0.01 2.26
CA LEU A 52 -9.65 0.98 2.58
C LEU A 52 -9.83 1.46 4.02
N PRO A 53 -8.96 1.08 4.97
CA PRO A 53 -9.09 1.49 6.37
C PRO A 53 -8.55 2.90 6.63
N GLY A 54 -8.98 3.53 7.73
CA GLY A 54 -8.40 4.77 8.25
C GLY A 54 -8.42 5.99 7.32
N GLU A 55 -7.22 6.41 6.88
CA GLU A 55 -7.01 7.68 6.19
C GLU A 55 -7.13 7.59 4.66
N ASN A 56 -6.75 8.64 3.93
CA ASN A 56 -6.81 8.68 2.49
C ASN A 56 -5.77 7.75 1.83
N TRP A 57 -6.12 7.22 0.66
CA TRP A 57 -5.32 6.29 -0.13
C TRP A 57 -5.19 6.75 -1.57
N TRP A 58 -4.01 6.58 -2.15
CA TRP A 58 -3.74 6.75 -3.56
C TRP A 58 -3.80 5.40 -4.26
N GLU A 59 -4.64 5.27 -5.28
CA GLU A 59 -4.55 4.16 -6.23
C GLU A 59 -3.28 4.31 -7.07
N ARG A 60 -2.40 3.31 -7.01
CA ARG A 60 -1.05 3.40 -7.60
C ARG A 60 -1.08 3.58 -9.12
N GLU A 61 -2.01 2.93 -9.81
CA GLU A 61 -2.05 2.92 -11.28
C GLU A 61 -2.57 4.25 -11.84
N THR A 62 -3.67 4.76 -11.29
CA THR A 62 -4.37 5.93 -11.83
C THR A 62 -3.97 7.24 -11.14
N GLY A 63 -3.37 7.16 -9.95
CA GLY A 63 -3.12 8.31 -9.08
C GLY A 63 -4.39 8.88 -8.44
N LYS A 64 -5.54 8.20 -8.54
CA LYS A 64 -6.79 8.65 -7.92
C LYS A 64 -6.72 8.51 -6.40
N ILE A 65 -7.24 9.51 -5.70
CA ILE A 65 -7.33 9.51 -4.24
C ILE A 65 -8.71 9.03 -3.81
N TYR A 66 -8.73 8.17 -2.80
CA TYR A 66 -9.91 7.67 -2.11
C TYR A 66 -9.82 8.02 -0.63
N SER A 67 -10.94 8.35 0.00
CA SER A 67 -11.01 8.43 1.47
C SER A 67 -10.85 7.05 2.09
N GLY A 68 -10.44 6.97 3.35
CA GLY A 68 -10.44 5.72 4.10
C GLY A 68 -11.81 5.38 4.68
N SER A 69 -11.82 4.37 5.54
CA SER A 69 -12.98 3.76 6.17
C SER A 69 -14.14 3.50 5.19
N GLN A 70 -13.82 3.00 3.99
CA GLN A 70 -14.84 2.74 2.95
C GLN A 70 -14.56 1.48 2.14
N HIS A 71 -15.61 0.96 1.51
CA HIS A 71 -15.52 -0.11 0.52
C HIS A 71 -15.53 0.47 -0.90
N LEU A 72 -14.67 -0.06 -1.76
CA LEU A 72 -14.65 0.24 -3.19
C LEU A 72 -15.07 -1.00 -3.97
N ASP A 73 -16.03 -0.86 -4.87
CA ASP A 73 -16.36 -1.90 -5.85
C ASP A 73 -15.65 -1.58 -7.17
N LEU A 74 -14.61 -2.36 -7.49
CA LEU A 74 -13.73 -2.14 -8.63
C LEU A 74 -13.95 -3.19 -9.71
N TYR A 75 -13.86 -2.76 -10.96
CA TYR A 75 -13.65 -3.66 -12.09
C TYR A 75 -12.15 -3.79 -12.35
N VAL A 76 -11.63 -5.02 -12.42
CA VAL A 76 -10.19 -5.32 -12.48
C VAL A 76 -9.92 -6.29 -13.62
N LEU A 77 -8.98 -5.93 -14.49
CA LEU A 77 -8.52 -6.79 -15.57
C LEU A 77 -7.63 -7.92 -15.03
N ILE A 78 -7.51 -9.02 -15.78
CA ILE A 78 -6.73 -10.20 -15.36
C ILE A 78 -5.24 -9.91 -15.11
N GLU A 79 -4.71 -8.88 -15.76
CA GLU A 79 -3.32 -8.44 -15.66
C GLU A 79 -3.08 -7.38 -14.57
N GLN A 80 -4.13 -7.00 -13.84
CA GLN A 80 -4.09 -5.94 -12.83
C GLN A 80 -4.26 -6.50 -11.43
N VAL A 81 -3.53 -5.91 -10.49
CA VAL A 81 -3.73 -6.11 -9.05
C VAL A 81 -3.93 -4.73 -8.43
N PRO A 82 -5.08 -4.45 -7.78
CA PRO A 82 -5.28 -3.20 -7.08
C PRO A 82 -4.23 -3.01 -5.98
N VAL A 83 -3.52 -1.89 -6.06
CA VAL A 83 -2.51 -1.47 -5.09
C VAL A 83 -2.79 -0.04 -4.68
N PHE A 84 -2.83 0.18 -3.37
CA PHE A 84 -3.09 1.47 -2.77
C PHE A 84 -1.91 1.90 -1.90
N VAL A 85 -1.57 3.18 -1.97
CA VAL A 85 -0.49 3.77 -1.19
C VAL A 85 -1.09 4.78 -0.23
N LYS A 86 -0.73 4.66 1.05
CA LYS A 86 -1.22 5.55 2.11
C LYS A 86 -0.86 7.00 1.79
N ALA A 87 -1.82 7.92 1.92
CA ALA A 87 -1.55 9.33 1.73
C ALA A 87 -0.51 9.82 2.75
N GLY A 88 0.45 10.60 2.28
CA GLY A 88 1.61 11.01 3.06
C GLY A 88 2.79 10.05 2.97
N ALA A 89 2.71 8.89 2.31
CA ALA A 89 3.83 7.96 2.22
C ALA A 89 4.95 8.45 1.29
N ILE A 90 6.19 8.09 1.62
CA ILE A 90 7.35 8.21 0.73
C ILE A 90 7.83 6.80 0.42
N LEU A 91 7.77 6.39 -0.85
CA LEU A 91 8.24 5.08 -1.29
C LEU A 91 9.64 5.20 -1.90
N PRO A 92 10.67 4.62 -1.27
CA PRO A 92 11.99 4.50 -1.87
C PRO A 92 12.01 3.35 -2.87
N LEU A 93 12.31 3.66 -4.11
CA LEU A 93 12.39 2.71 -5.22
C LEU A 93 13.78 2.75 -5.86
N GLN A 94 14.15 1.64 -6.48
CA GLN A 94 15.35 1.56 -7.32
C GLN A 94 14.95 1.62 -8.80
N PRO A 95 15.89 1.96 -9.69
CA PRO A 95 15.68 1.75 -11.13
C PRO A 95 15.33 0.29 -11.44
N VAL A 96 14.55 0.10 -12.50
CA VAL A 96 14.17 -1.22 -12.97
C VAL A 96 15.42 -2.04 -13.29
N SER A 97 15.44 -3.27 -12.81
CA SER A 97 16.54 -4.21 -12.99
C SER A 97 16.01 -5.62 -13.14
N LEU A 98 16.64 -6.43 -13.99
CA LEU A 98 16.23 -7.81 -14.22
C LEU A 98 16.43 -8.71 -13.00
N ARG A 99 17.30 -8.32 -12.06
CA ARG A 99 17.63 -9.09 -10.86
C ARG A 99 17.72 -8.18 -9.65
N VAL A 100 17.13 -8.63 -8.55
CA VAL A 100 17.25 -7.94 -7.26
C VAL A 100 18.71 -7.98 -6.79
N GLY A 101 19.22 -6.84 -6.32
CA GLY A 101 20.56 -6.75 -5.73
C GLY A 101 21.73 -6.63 -6.71
N THR A 102 21.48 -6.59 -8.02
CA THR A 102 22.55 -6.42 -9.03
C THR A 102 22.74 -4.97 -9.47
N THR A 103 21.81 -4.09 -9.14
CA THR A 103 21.85 -2.67 -9.50
C THR A 103 22.80 -1.92 -8.57
N SER A 104 23.60 -1.01 -9.13
CA SER A 104 24.41 -0.10 -8.32
C SER A 104 23.51 0.80 -7.46
N ARG A 105 23.89 1.03 -6.21
CA ARG A 105 23.08 1.78 -5.23
C ARG A 105 23.25 3.30 -5.34
N ASP A 106 23.63 3.77 -6.52
CA ASP A 106 24.00 5.17 -6.77
C ASP A 106 22.78 6.05 -7.11
N SER A 107 21.62 5.43 -7.32
CA SER A 107 20.37 6.12 -7.63
C SER A 107 19.23 5.59 -6.78
N LEU A 108 18.44 6.53 -6.25
CA LEU A 108 17.24 6.27 -5.46
C LEU A 108 16.12 7.12 -6.04
N ILE A 109 15.01 6.47 -6.38
CA ILE A 109 13.79 7.12 -6.85
C ILE A 109 12.90 7.27 -5.63
N LEU A 110 12.48 8.50 -5.33
CA LEU A 110 11.53 8.77 -4.26
C LEU A 110 10.19 9.13 -4.88
N GLU A 111 9.20 8.24 -4.71
CA GLU A 111 7.82 8.57 -5.00
C GLU A 111 7.17 9.13 -3.73
N VAL A 112 6.67 10.36 -3.82
CA VAL A 112 6.03 11.06 -2.69
C VAL A 112 4.54 11.15 -2.95
N TYR A 113 3.75 10.51 -2.09
CA TYR A 113 2.30 10.53 -2.14
C TYR A 113 1.80 11.59 -1.17
N ALA A 114 1.31 12.72 -1.69
CA ALA A 114 0.87 13.82 -0.84
C ALA A 114 -0.31 13.38 0.06
N GLY A 115 -0.37 13.92 1.27
CA GLY A 115 -1.44 13.63 2.22
C GLY A 115 -1.65 14.79 3.18
N GLU A 116 -2.59 14.63 4.10
CA GLU A 116 -2.76 15.62 5.16
C GLU A 116 -1.51 15.68 6.04
N TRP A 117 -1.11 16.91 6.39
CA TRP A 117 0.01 17.17 7.27
C TRP A 117 -0.30 16.64 8.67
N GLY A 118 0.34 15.56 9.11
CA GLY A 118 0.16 15.13 10.51
C GLY A 118 0.71 13.78 10.96
N ILE A 119 0.98 12.82 10.08
CA ILE A 119 1.45 11.49 10.52
C ILE A 119 2.70 11.02 9.76
N GLY A 120 3.83 10.93 10.46
CA GLY A 120 4.88 9.95 10.16
C GLY A 120 6.14 10.40 9.44
N ASN A 121 6.11 11.39 8.54
CA ASN A 121 7.32 11.72 7.77
C ASN A 121 8.02 12.94 8.35
N ARG A 122 8.54 12.76 9.57
CA ARG A 122 9.46 13.72 10.16
C ARG A 122 10.80 13.66 9.41
N CYS A 123 10.98 14.60 8.51
CA CYS A 123 12.29 14.95 7.96
C CYS A 123 12.87 16.11 8.80
N ASP A 124 12.98 15.91 10.11
CA ASP A 124 13.65 16.82 11.05
C ASP A 124 14.77 16.07 11.80
N ARG A 125 15.80 15.65 11.05
CA ARG A 125 17.17 15.61 11.55
C ARG A 125 18.20 15.55 10.43
#